data_AF-A0A436WR97-F1
#
_entry.id   AF-A0A436WR97-F1
#
_cell.length_a   1.000
_cell.length_b   1.000
_cell.length_c   1.000
_cell.angle_alpha   90.00
_cell.angle_beta   90.00
_cell.angle_gamma   90.00
#
_symmetry.space_group_name_H-M   'P 1'
#
loop_
_entity.id
_entity.type
_entity.pdbx_description
1 polymer ?
#
loop_
_entity_poly.entity_id
_entity_poly.type
_entity_poly.pdbx_seq_one_letter_code
_entity_poly.pdbx_strand_id
1 'polypeptide(L)'
;MARQLQMEDQVFGGEHHSGRTARPLWTAMKRGLLGRCPHCGEGKLFRAYVKTVDRCDHCGEELYHHRADDLPAYLVVVIVGHIVLGAFMGVEATSTLSTWQHILIWVPLTILLAVVLLQPVKGAVIGLQWALYMHGFGGEEDVIEHHPEA
;
A
#
# COMPACT_ATOMS: atom_id res chain seq x y z
N MET A 1 -49.90 -11.66 16.58
CA MET A 1 -48.98 -10.57 16.19
C MET A 1 -47.56 -11.06 16.44
N ALA A 2 -46.98 -11.75 15.45
CA ALA A 2 -45.64 -12.33 15.56
C ALA A 2 -44.60 -11.23 15.25
N ARG A 3 -43.82 -10.87 16.26
CA ARG A 3 -42.72 -9.91 16.19
C ARG A 3 -41.54 -10.61 15.50
N GLN A 4 -41.38 -10.37 14.21
CA GLN A 4 -40.23 -10.86 13.43
C GLN A 4 -38.97 -10.22 14.01
N LEU A 5 -38.20 -11.00 14.76
CA LEU A 5 -36.81 -10.68 15.08
C LEU A 5 -36.00 -10.94 13.81
N GLN A 6 -35.68 -9.88 13.07
CA GLN A 6 -34.68 -9.95 12.00
C GLN A 6 -33.34 -10.26 12.67
N MET A 7 -32.86 -11.49 12.47
CA MET A 7 -31.47 -11.82 12.73
C MET A 7 -30.66 -11.16 11.62
N GLU A 8 -30.00 -10.05 11.93
CA GLU A 8 -28.90 -9.54 11.11
C GLU A 8 -27.76 -10.57 11.15
N ASP A 9 -27.62 -11.31 10.06
CA ASP A 9 -26.43 -12.13 9.81
C ASP A 9 -25.23 -11.19 9.68
N GLN A 10 -24.58 -10.91 10.80
CA GLN A 10 -23.31 -10.21 10.84
C GLN A 10 -22.22 -11.19 10.39
N VAL A 11 -22.02 -11.27 9.07
CA VAL A 11 -20.98 -12.13 8.46
C VAL A 11 -19.61 -11.46 8.66
N PHE A 12 -18.96 -11.78 9.78
CA PHE A 12 -17.57 -11.39 10.05
C PHE A 12 -16.59 -12.37 9.38
N GLY A 13 -15.64 -11.84 8.60
CA GLY A 13 -14.60 -12.58 7.88
C GLY A 13 -15.04 -13.41 6.66
N GLY A 14 -14.91 -12.86 5.45
CA GLY A 14 -15.08 -13.55 4.16
C GLY A 14 -14.76 -12.63 2.97
N GLU A 15 -14.33 -13.18 1.83
CA GLU A 15 -13.84 -12.43 0.64
C GLU A 15 -14.87 -11.46 -0.01
N HIS A 16 -16.07 -11.31 0.55
CA HIS A 16 -17.21 -10.58 -0.02
C HIS A 16 -17.93 -9.66 0.99
N HIS A 17 -17.20 -8.89 1.79
CA HIS A 17 -17.79 -8.00 2.81
C HIS A 17 -18.66 -6.85 2.30
N SER A 18 -18.54 -6.45 1.04
CA SER A 18 -19.23 -5.25 0.52
C SER A 18 -20.46 -5.55 -0.34
N GLY A 19 -20.78 -6.82 -0.60
CA GLY A 19 -21.78 -7.20 -1.62
C GLY A 19 -21.39 -6.79 -3.05
N ARG A 20 -20.19 -6.23 -3.26
CA ARG A 20 -19.66 -5.82 -4.56
C ARG A 20 -18.91 -6.97 -5.25
N THR A 21 -18.76 -6.87 -6.57
CA THR A 21 -17.98 -7.83 -7.35
C THR A 21 -16.52 -7.83 -6.88
N ALA A 22 -16.00 -9.01 -6.54
CA ALA A 22 -14.61 -9.13 -6.08
C ALA A 22 -13.63 -8.74 -7.20
N ARG A 23 -12.67 -7.88 -6.87
CA ARG A 23 -11.57 -7.50 -7.76
C ARG A 23 -10.36 -8.40 -7.48
N PRO A 24 -9.54 -8.74 -8.48
CA PRO A 24 -8.40 -9.64 -8.30
C PRO A 24 -7.27 -8.96 -7.50
N LEU A 25 -7.28 -9.16 -6.18
CA LEU A 25 -6.41 -8.51 -5.21
C LEU A 25 -4.92 -8.59 -5.58
N TRP A 26 -4.41 -9.81 -5.78
CA TRP A 26 -2.99 -10.03 -6.05
C TRP A 26 -2.53 -9.36 -7.35
N THR A 27 -3.38 -9.41 -8.38
CA THR A 27 -3.12 -8.80 -9.68
C THR A 27 -3.07 -7.28 -9.56
N ALA A 28 -4.01 -6.68 -8.81
CA ALA A 28 -4.05 -5.24 -8.57
C ALA A 28 -2.80 -4.77 -7.79
N MET A 29 -2.43 -5.47 -6.72
CA MET A 29 -1.22 -5.18 -5.95
C MET A 29 0.04 -5.30 -6.81
N LYS A 30 0.17 -6.35 -7.62
CA LYS A 30 1.32 -6.56 -8.51
C LYS A 30 1.42 -5.46 -9.58
N ARG A 31 0.30 -5.07 -10.20
CA ARG A 31 0.27 -3.96 -11.16
C ARG A 31 0.68 -2.65 -10.50
N GLY A 32 0.14 -2.38 -9.30
CA GLY A 32 0.53 -1.23 -8.49
C GLY A 32 2.01 -1.22 -8.15
N LEU A 33 2.58 -2.35 -7.72
CA LEU A 33 4.01 -2.52 -7.44
C LEU A 33 4.89 -2.15 -8.65
N LEU A 34 4.42 -2.47 -9.86
CA LEU A 34 5.09 -2.14 -11.13
C LEU A 34 4.81 -0.70 -11.61
N GLY A 35 4.11 0.12 -10.82
CA GLY A 35 3.75 1.49 -11.18
C GLY A 35 2.69 1.58 -12.28
N ARG A 36 1.88 0.54 -12.45
CA ARG A 36 0.80 0.47 -13.45
C ARG A 36 -0.58 0.57 -12.81
N CYS A 37 -1.56 0.99 -13.60
CA CYS A 37 -2.96 1.06 -13.19
C CYS A 37 -3.42 -0.31 -12.66
N PRO A 38 -4.00 -0.39 -11.44
CA PRO A 38 -4.47 -1.64 -10.87
C PRO A 38 -5.61 -2.28 -11.69
N HIS A 39 -6.45 -1.45 -12.31
CA HIS A 39 -7.60 -1.89 -13.11
C HIS A 39 -7.20 -2.47 -14.48
N CYS A 40 -6.50 -1.71 -15.33
CA CYS A 40 -6.15 -2.18 -16.68
C CYS A 40 -4.73 -2.79 -16.79
N GLY A 41 -3.77 -2.38 -15.96
CA GLY A 41 -2.38 -2.83 -16.02
C GLY A 41 -1.50 -2.12 -17.06
N GLU A 42 -2.07 -1.25 -17.91
CA GLU A 42 -1.33 -0.60 -19.00
C GLU A 42 -0.95 0.85 -18.67
N GLY A 43 -1.89 1.63 -18.14
CA GLY A 43 -1.68 3.03 -17.77
C GLY A 43 -0.66 3.20 -16.65
N LYS A 44 -0.05 4.39 -16.58
CA LYS A 44 0.88 4.75 -15.49
C LYS A 44 0.09 5.10 -14.23
N LEU A 45 0.55 4.61 -13.08
CA LEU A 45 -0.04 4.97 -11.77
C LEU A 45 0.53 6.29 -11.23
N PHE A 46 1.77 6.63 -11.60
CA PHE A 46 2.51 7.77 -11.08
C PHE A 46 2.89 8.76 -12.18
N ARG A 47 2.62 10.05 -11.97
CA ARG A 47 3.11 11.15 -12.82
C ARG A 47 4.53 11.60 -12.47
N ALA A 48 4.89 11.46 -11.20
CA ALA A 48 6.23 11.67 -10.67
C ALA A 48 6.47 10.67 -9.53
N TYR A 49 7.71 10.51 -9.08
CA TYR A 49 8.15 9.53 -8.09
C TYR A 49 7.05 8.91 -7.18
N VAL A 50 6.49 9.64 -6.21
CA VAL A 50 5.38 9.17 -5.36
C VAL A 50 4.06 9.89 -5.61
N LYS A 51 3.99 10.71 -6.66
CA LYS A 51 2.79 11.49 -7.03
C LYS A 51 1.99 10.69 -8.04
N THR A 52 0.79 10.32 -7.66
CA THR A 52 -0.17 9.58 -8.49
C THR A 52 -0.77 10.47 -9.58
N VAL A 53 -1.30 9.81 -10.61
CA VAL A 53 -2.20 10.44 -11.58
C VAL A 53 -3.61 10.47 -11.02
N ASP A 54 -4.41 11.48 -11.38
CA ASP A 54 -5.80 11.58 -10.93
C ASP A 54 -6.69 10.56 -11.65
N ARG A 55 -6.42 10.31 -12.94
CA ARG A 55 -7.13 9.34 -13.78
C ARG A 55 -6.14 8.53 -14.61
N CYS A 56 -6.50 7.29 -14.93
CA CYS A 56 -5.74 6.46 -15.85
C CYS A 56 -5.97 6.91 -17.30
N ASP A 57 -4.89 7.20 -18.04
CA ASP A 57 -4.97 7.62 -19.45
C ASP A 57 -5.53 6.55 -20.40
N HIS A 58 -5.54 5.28 -20.00
CA HIS A 58 -5.98 4.16 -20.85
C HIS A 58 -7.43 3.72 -20.58
N CYS A 59 -7.80 3.50 -19.30
CA CYS A 59 -9.13 3.02 -18.93
C CYS A 59 -10.02 4.06 -18.22
N GLY A 60 -9.51 5.26 -17.96
CA GLY A 60 -10.28 6.33 -17.30
C GLY A 60 -10.51 6.13 -15.80
N GLU A 61 -9.95 5.08 -15.18
CA GLU A 61 -10.10 4.79 -13.75
C GLU A 61 -9.69 5.99 -12.90
N GLU A 62 -10.53 6.34 -11.94
CA GLU A 62 -10.28 7.41 -10.96
C GLU A 62 -9.32 6.93 -9.88
N LEU A 63 -8.10 7.44 -9.87
CA LEU A 63 -7.03 7.03 -8.96
C LEU A 63 -6.77 8.04 -7.83
N TYR A 64 -7.39 9.23 -7.88
CA TYR A 64 -7.23 10.28 -6.86
C TYR A 64 -7.81 9.93 -5.48
N HIS A 65 -8.65 8.89 -5.40
CA HIS A 65 -9.30 8.43 -4.16
C HIS A 65 -8.36 7.77 -3.15
N HIS A 66 -7.12 7.47 -3.53
CA HIS A 66 -6.20 6.76 -2.65
C HIS A 66 -5.86 7.60 -1.41
N ARG A 67 -5.62 6.92 -0.27
CA ARG A 67 -5.08 7.53 0.96
C ARG A 67 -3.85 6.76 1.45
N ALA A 68 -2.98 6.42 0.51
CA ALA A 68 -1.80 5.57 0.72
C ALA A 68 -0.54 6.40 1.02
N ASP A 69 -0.52 7.14 2.14
CA ASP A 69 0.62 8.02 2.47
C ASP A 69 1.47 7.50 3.63
N ASP A 70 0.87 7.03 4.74
CA ASP A 70 1.64 6.55 5.90
C ASP A 70 2.04 5.07 5.81
N LEU A 71 1.10 4.19 5.47
CA LEU A 71 1.33 2.73 5.41
C LEU A 71 2.54 2.35 4.52
N PRO A 72 2.74 2.94 3.32
CA PRO A 72 3.91 2.61 2.52
C PRO A 72 5.25 2.86 3.22
N ALA A 73 5.36 3.97 3.97
CA ALA A 73 6.60 4.30 4.67
C ALA A 73 6.93 3.29 5.77
N TYR A 74 5.93 2.89 6.57
CA TYR A 74 6.10 1.86 7.60
C TYR A 74 6.53 0.51 7.00
N LEU A 75 5.89 0.08 5.91
CA LEU A 75 6.26 -1.17 5.23
C LEU A 75 7.69 -1.12 4.70
N VAL A 76 8.12 0.01 4.12
CA VAL A 76 9.50 0.20 3.66
C VAL A 76 10.48 0.10 4.84
N VAL A 77 10.21 0.75 5.97
CA VAL A 77 11.09 0.68 7.16
C VAL A 77 11.22 -0.76 7.66
N VAL A 78 10.12 -1.52 7.71
CA VAL A 78 10.15 -2.92 8.11
C VAL A 78 11.03 -3.74 7.14
N ILE A 79 10.82 -3.60 5.83
CA ILE A 79 11.58 -4.35 4.81
C ILE A 79 13.07 -3.99 4.87
N VAL A 80 13.39 -2.70 4.83
CA VAL A 80 14.77 -2.20 4.83
C VAL A 80 15.46 -2.55 6.13
N GLY A 81 14.78 -2.42 7.27
CA GLY A 81 15.31 -2.78 8.58
C GLY A 81 15.74 -4.24 8.64
N HIS A 82 14.91 -5.18 8.17
CA HIS A 82 15.27 -6.60 8.16
C HIS A 82 16.44 -6.92 7.23
N ILE A 83 16.48 -6.30 6.03
CA ILE A 83 17.58 -6.49 5.08
C ILE A 83 18.89 -5.94 5.66
N VAL A 84 18.89 -4.68 6.08
CA VAL A 84 20.09 -3.99 6.55
C VAL A 84 20.58 -4.58 7.87
N LEU A 85 19.70 -4.84 8.83
CA LEU A 85 20.11 -5.42 10.12
C LEU A 85 20.63 -6.85 9.94
N GLY A 86 19.97 -7.67 9.14
CA GLY A 86 20.43 -9.04 8.85
C GLY A 86 21.81 -9.03 8.17
N ALA A 87 21.99 -8.18 7.16
CA ALA A 87 23.27 -8.04 6.48
C ALA A 87 24.36 -7.46 7.39
N PHE A 88 24.03 -6.47 8.22
CA PHE A 88 24.94 -5.89 9.21
C PHE A 88 25.47 -6.96 10.17
N MET A 89 24.56 -7.72 10.80
CA MET A 89 24.93 -8.78 11.74
C MET A 89 25.78 -9.86 11.07
N GLY A 90 25.49 -10.22 9.82
CA GLY A 90 26.28 -11.20 9.07
C GLY A 90 27.70 -10.72 8.76
N VAL A 91 27.85 -9.44 8.39
CA VAL A 91 29.17 -8.84 8.12
C VAL A 91 29.97 -8.69 9.41
N GLU A 92 29.35 -8.20 10.49
CA GLU A 92 29.98 -8.05 11.80
C GLU A 92 30.48 -9.39 12.36
N ALA A 93 29.72 -10.47 12.15
CA ALA A 93 30.10 -11.80 12.62
C ALA A 93 31.28 -12.41 11.85
N THR A 94 31.59 -11.92 10.65
CA THR A 94 32.58 -12.55 9.73
C THR A 94 33.77 -11.66 9.42
N SER A 95 33.68 -10.36 9.69
CA SER A 95 34.65 -9.36 9.25
C SER A 95 34.94 -8.35 10.36
N THR A 96 36.17 -7.86 10.43
CA THR A 96 36.58 -6.78 11.34
C THR A 96 36.61 -5.44 10.61
N LEU A 97 35.41 -4.93 10.28
CA LEU A 97 35.30 -3.60 9.69
C LEU A 97 35.40 -2.53 10.79
N SER A 98 36.04 -1.41 10.44
CA SER A 98 36.03 -0.23 11.31
C SER A 98 34.65 0.45 11.29
N THR A 99 34.34 1.19 12.36
CA THR A 99 33.08 1.95 12.49
C THR A 99 32.81 2.87 11.29
N TRP A 100 33.85 3.49 10.73
CA TRP A 100 33.71 4.36 9.55
C TRP A 100 33.32 3.58 8.30
N GLN A 101 33.88 2.38 8.09
CA GLN A 101 33.50 1.54 6.96
C GLN A 101 32.04 1.11 7.06
N HIS A 102 31.55 0.77 8.25
CA HIS A 102 30.14 0.49 8.47
C HIS A 102 29.24 1.67 8.10
N ILE A 103 29.57 2.88 8.57
CA ILE A 103 28.79 4.08 8.25
C ILE A 103 28.75 4.30 6.73
N LEU A 104 29.91 4.21 6.06
CA LEU A 104 30.03 4.41 4.62
C LEU A 104 29.31 3.36 3.76
N ILE A 105 29.00 2.18 4.31
CA ILE A 105 28.27 1.14 3.60
C ILE A 105 26.78 1.22 3.94
N TRP A 106 26.44 1.15 5.22
CA TRP A 106 25.07 0.92 5.68
C TRP A 106 24.20 2.16 5.56
N VAL A 107 24.73 3.37 5.82
CA VAL A 107 23.94 4.60 5.68
C VAL A 107 23.50 4.83 4.23
N PRO A 108 24.41 4.88 3.23
CA PRO A 108 23.98 5.08 1.85
C PRO A 108 23.14 3.91 1.33
N LEU A 109 23.44 2.67 1.71
CA LEU A 109 22.62 1.51 1.33
C LEU A 109 21.19 1.63 1.87
N THR A 110 21.03 2.02 3.13
CA THR A 110 19.71 2.21 3.76
C THR A 110 18.91 3.29 3.05
N ILE A 111 19.53 4.44 2.77
CA ILE A 111 18.88 5.54 2.04
C ILE A 111 18.48 5.09 0.63
N LEU A 112 19.39 4.42 -0.09
CA LEU A 112 19.13 3.93 -1.43
C LEU A 112 17.95 2.95 -1.45
N LEU A 113 17.95 1.97 -0.55
CA LEU A 113 16.88 0.99 -0.45
C LEU A 113 15.53 1.65 -0.10
N ALA A 114 15.52 2.59 0.85
CA ALA A 114 14.31 3.31 1.22
C ALA A 114 13.72 4.09 0.02
N VAL A 115 14.56 4.82 -0.73
CA VAL A 115 14.14 5.56 -1.91
C VAL A 115 13.67 4.62 -3.03
N VAL A 116 14.39 3.53 -3.30
CA VAL A 116 14.00 2.60 -4.37
C VAL A 116 12.68 1.88 -4.04
N LEU A 117 12.46 1.51 -2.78
CA LEU A 117 11.28 0.74 -2.37
C LEU A 117 10.02 1.59 -2.14
N LEU A 118 10.15 2.89 -1.88
CA LEU A 118 8.99 3.73 -1.54
C LEU A 118 7.94 3.78 -2.66
N GLN A 119 8.36 4.01 -3.91
CA GLN A 119 7.45 4.06 -5.06
C GLN A 119 6.71 2.74 -5.32
N PRO A 120 7.38 1.58 -5.44
CA PRO A 120 6.68 0.31 -5.67
C PRO A 120 5.77 -0.06 -4.50
N VAL A 121 6.21 0.12 -3.26
CA VAL A 121 5.38 -0.20 -2.07
C VAL A 121 4.14 0.69 -2.04
N LYS A 122 4.26 2.00 -2.31
CA LYS A 122 3.09 2.89 -2.43
C LYS A 122 2.13 2.39 -3.50
N GLY A 123 2.64 1.99 -4.65
CA GLY A 123 1.81 1.47 -5.74
C GLY A 123 1.07 0.20 -5.36
N ALA A 124 1.73 -0.74 -4.67
CA ALA A 124 1.10 -1.96 -4.18
C ALA A 124 -0.02 -1.67 -3.18
N VAL A 125 0.16 -0.70 -2.28
CA VAL A 125 -0.88 -0.26 -1.33
C VAL A 125 -2.07 0.37 -2.05
N ILE A 126 -1.85 1.17 -3.10
CA ILE A 126 -2.95 1.71 -3.91
C ILE A 126 -3.70 0.57 -4.61
N GLY A 127 -3.01 -0.44 -5.13
CA GLY A 127 -3.63 -1.62 -5.73
C GLY A 127 -4.46 -2.43 -4.73
N LEU A 128 -3.99 -2.55 -3.49
CA LEU A 128 -4.73 -3.14 -2.38
C LEU A 128 -6.00 -2.33 -2.05
N GLN A 129 -5.88 -1.00 -1.91
CA GLN A 129 -7.02 -0.10 -1.69
C GLN A 129 -8.07 -0.21 -2.80
N TRP A 130 -7.62 -0.23 -4.05
CA TRP A 130 -8.49 -0.37 -5.22
C TRP A 130 -9.21 -1.73 -5.23
N ALA A 131 -8.52 -2.83 -4.95
CA ALA A 131 -9.12 -4.15 -4.99
C ALA A 131 -10.15 -4.39 -3.87
N LEU A 132 -9.92 -3.79 -2.70
CA LEU A 132 -10.78 -3.93 -1.53
C LEU A 132 -11.84 -2.82 -1.41
N TYR A 133 -11.98 -1.97 -2.44
CA TYR A 133 -12.91 -0.83 -2.41
C TYR A 133 -12.73 0.07 -1.18
N MET A 134 -11.49 0.21 -0.68
CA MET A 134 -11.20 1.08 0.46
C MET A 134 -11.16 2.53 0.02
N HIS A 135 -11.65 3.44 0.86
CA HIS A 135 -11.78 4.87 0.54
C HIS A 135 -12.69 5.07 -0.69
N GLY A 136 -12.63 6.24 -1.34
CA GLY A 136 -13.47 6.61 -2.48
C GLY A 136 -13.47 5.66 -3.70
N PHE A 137 -12.65 4.59 -3.71
CA PHE A 137 -12.73 3.51 -4.71
C PHE A 137 -14.04 2.70 -4.65
N GLY A 138 -14.78 2.77 -3.53
CA GLY A 138 -16.10 2.15 -3.34
C GLY A 138 -17.29 2.97 -3.87
N GLY A 139 -17.08 4.23 -4.24
CA GLY A 139 -18.17 5.17 -4.57
C GLY A 139 -18.83 5.83 -3.34
N GLU A 140 -18.36 5.52 -2.13
CA GLU A 140 -18.72 6.19 -0.89
C GLU A 140 -17.70 7.31 -0.60
N GLU A 141 -18.18 8.48 -0.18
CA GLU A 141 -17.30 9.55 0.31
C GLU A 141 -16.91 9.25 1.77
N ASP A 142 -15.62 9.40 2.10
CA ASP A 142 -15.14 9.29 3.47
C ASP A 142 -15.66 10.50 4.29
N VAL A 143 -16.88 10.38 4.85
CA VAL A 143 -17.43 11.39 5.74
C VAL A 143 -16.73 11.28 7.09
N ILE A 144 -16.05 12.35 7.51
CA ILE A 144 -15.49 12.44 8.86
C ILE A 144 -16.67 12.59 9.82
N GLU A 145 -17.00 11.53 10.55
CA GLU A 145 -17.96 11.60 11.64
C GLU A 145 -17.41 12.55 12.72
N HIS A 146 -17.98 13.76 12.79
CA HIS A 146 -17.73 14.67 13.89
C HIS A 146 -18.50 14.16 15.10
N HIS A 147 -17.78 13.49 16.01
CA HIS A 147 -18.28 13.26 17.35
C HIS A 147 -18.55 14.62 18.02
N PRO A 148 -19.78 14.88 18.49
CA PRO A 148 -20.23 16.20 18.95
C PRO A 148 -19.57 16.70 20.26
N GLU A 149 -18.52 16.03 20.73
CA GLU A 149 -17.84 16.31 22.00
C GLU A 149 -16.36 16.74 21.87
N ALA A 150 -15.91 17.14 20.68
CA ALA A 150 -14.58 17.72 20.45
C ALA A 150 -14.55 19.25 20.52
#